data_AF-D9WTW2-F1
#
_entry.id   AF-D9WTW2-F1
#
_cell.length_a   1.000
_cell.length_b   1.000
_cell.length_c   1.000
_cell.angle_alpha   90.00
_cell.angle_beta   90.00
_cell.angle_gamma   90.00
#
_symmetry.space_group_name_H-M   'P 1'
#
loop_
_entity.id
_entity.type
_entity.pdbx_description
1 polymer ?
#
loop_
_entity_poly.entity_id
_entity_poly.type
_entity_poly.pdbx_seq_one_letter_code
_entity_poly.pdbx_strand_id
1 'polypeptide(L)'
;MTARPANAHQARLLRLLRDGGPNSRAQLGDQIDLSRSKLAVEIDRLLETGLVIADGLAASRGGRRSHNIRLAPALRLLGVDIGATSVDVAVTNAELEILGHLTQPMDVREGPVAVFEQVLAMAAKLRASGVAEGFDGAGIGVPGPVRYPEGVPVAPPIMPGWDGFPVREALSQELGCPVMVDNDVNLMAMGEQHAGVARSVKDFLCVKIGTGIGCGIVVGGDVYRGTTGSAGDIGHIQAEPDGRPCACG
;
A
#
# COMPACT_ATOMS: atom_id res chain seq x y z
N MET A 1 5.76 0.65 19.56
CA MET A 1 6.28 1.13 18.25
C MET A 1 6.31 -0.07 17.33
N THR A 2 5.50 -0.05 16.28
CA THR A 2 5.50 -1.04 15.20
C THR A 2 6.82 -1.01 14.43
N ALA A 3 7.37 -2.19 14.13
CA ALA A 3 8.62 -2.31 13.41
C ALA A 3 8.49 -1.82 11.96
N ARG A 4 9.51 -1.15 11.43
CA ARG A 4 9.57 -0.68 10.04
C ARG A 4 10.97 -0.83 9.45
N PRO A 5 11.12 -0.99 8.14
CA PRO A 5 12.45 -0.98 7.52
C PRO A 5 13.13 0.37 7.77
N ALA A 6 14.38 0.33 8.22
CA ALA A 6 15.18 1.51 8.56
C ALA A 6 15.80 2.20 7.34
N ASN A 7 15.87 1.51 6.19
CA ASN A 7 16.50 2.02 4.98
C ASN A 7 15.94 1.35 3.71
N ALA A 8 16.30 1.88 2.55
CA ALA A 8 15.85 1.38 1.25
C ALA A 8 16.29 -0.06 0.95
N HIS A 9 17.43 -0.51 1.49
CA HIS A 9 17.88 -1.88 1.30
C HIS A 9 16.99 -2.87 2.05
N GLN A 10 16.64 -2.58 3.30
CA GLN A 10 15.67 -3.39 4.06
C GLN A 10 14.31 -3.42 3.39
N ALA A 11 13.81 -2.28 2.91
CA ALA A 11 12.56 -2.23 2.16
C ALA A 11 12.60 -3.11 0.89
N ARG A 12 13.73 -3.11 0.17
CA ARG A 12 13.93 -3.97 -1.00
C ARG A 12 14.00 -5.46 -0.64
N LEU A 13 14.67 -5.82 0.46
CA LEU A 13 14.70 -7.19 0.96
C LEU A 13 13.30 -7.70 1.32
N LEU A 14 12.50 -6.89 2.02
CA LEU A 14 11.12 -7.24 2.37
C LEU A 14 10.26 -7.45 1.10
N ARG A 15 10.41 -6.61 0.07
CA ARG A 15 9.72 -6.81 -1.22
C ARG A 15 10.15 -8.10 -1.92
N LEU A 16 11.45 -8.41 -1.96
CA LEU A 16 11.94 -9.67 -2.53
C LEU A 16 11.35 -10.89 -1.82
N LEU A 17 11.23 -10.83 -0.49
CA LEU A 17 10.62 -11.90 0.30
C LEU A 17 9.10 -11.99 0.11
N ARG A 18 8.41 -10.85 -0.03
CA ARG A 18 6.98 -10.80 -0.32
C ARG A 18 6.66 -11.42 -1.69
N ASP A 19 7.39 -11.01 -2.72
CA ASP A 19 7.09 -11.38 -4.11
C ASP A 19 7.69 -12.73 -4.51
N GLY A 20 8.80 -13.13 -3.89
CA GLY A 20 9.54 -14.36 -4.21
C GLY A 20 9.45 -15.46 -3.14
N GLY A 21 8.75 -15.22 -2.03
CA GLY A 21 8.64 -16.15 -0.91
C GLY A 21 9.94 -16.32 -0.11
N PRO A 22 10.02 -17.39 0.72
CA PRO A 22 11.22 -17.69 1.51
C PRO A 22 12.47 -17.83 0.65
N ASN A 23 13.52 -17.07 0.98
CA ASN A 23 14.78 -17.08 0.24
C ASN A 23 15.98 -17.23 1.19
N SER A 24 17.00 -17.96 0.74
CA SER A 24 18.27 -18.03 1.46
C SER A 24 19.03 -16.69 1.41
N ARG A 25 19.91 -16.45 2.40
CA ARG A 25 20.80 -15.27 2.40
C ARG A 25 21.60 -15.16 1.09
N ALA A 26 22.01 -16.29 0.51
CA ALA A 26 22.73 -16.32 -0.76
C ALA A 26 21.85 -15.83 -1.92
N GLN A 27 20.64 -16.38 -2.06
CA GLN A 27 19.70 -15.97 -3.12
C GLN A 27 19.28 -14.50 -3.01
N LEU A 28 19.11 -13.98 -1.78
CA LEU A 28 18.86 -12.56 -1.57
C LEU A 28 20.04 -11.71 -2.04
N GLY A 29 21.28 -12.17 -1.77
CA GLY A 29 22.50 -11.50 -2.20
C GLY A 29 22.71 -11.48 -3.72
N ASP A 30 22.22 -12.49 -4.43
CA ASP A 30 22.27 -12.51 -5.90
C ASP A 30 21.30 -11.51 -6.56
N GLN A 31 20.29 -11.03 -5.81
CA GLN A 31 19.20 -10.15 -6.32
C GLN A 31 19.32 -8.69 -5.87
N ILE A 32 20.23 -8.41 -4.93
CA ILE A 32 20.45 -7.07 -4.39
C ILE A 32 21.92 -6.69 -4.50
N ASP A 33 22.17 -5.45 -4.87
CA ASP A 33 23.53 -4.92 -4.97
C ASP A 33 24.06 -4.54 -3.58
N LEU A 34 24.48 -5.56 -2.81
CA LEU A 34 25.09 -5.42 -1.50
C LEU A 34 26.25 -6.39 -1.34
N SER A 35 27.28 -5.98 -0.60
CA SER A 35 28.30 -6.92 -0.12
C SER A 35 27.68 -7.96 0.81
N ARG A 36 28.25 -9.17 0.85
CA ARG A 36 27.78 -10.26 1.73
C ARG A 36 27.74 -9.84 3.21
N SER A 37 28.71 -9.05 3.66
CA SER A 37 28.77 -8.56 5.04
C SER A 37 27.65 -7.57 5.34
N LYS A 38 27.38 -6.61 4.44
CA LYS A 38 26.30 -5.63 4.62
C LYS A 38 24.93 -6.31 4.57
N LEU A 39 24.74 -7.26 3.65
CA LEU A 39 23.51 -8.05 3.58
C LEU A 39 23.24 -8.81 4.89
N ALA A 40 24.26 -9.46 5.47
CA ALA A 40 24.11 -10.17 6.73
C ALA A 40 23.65 -9.23 7.86
N VAL A 41 24.28 -8.05 7.98
CA VAL A 41 23.90 -7.02 8.97
C VAL A 41 22.45 -6.56 8.79
N GLU A 42 22.01 -6.29 7.55
CA GLU A 42 20.62 -5.85 7.33
C GLU A 42 19.59 -6.95 7.58
N ILE A 43 19.92 -8.22 7.28
CA ILE A 43 19.05 -9.36 7.60
C ILE A 43 18.98 -9.57 9.13
N ASP A 44 20.11 -9.51 9.82
CA ASP A 44 20.16 -9.68 11.27
C ASP A 44 19.34 -8.58 11.98
N ARG A 45 19.41 -7.33 11.51
CA ARG A 45 18.54 -6.24 11.98
C ARG A 45 17.05 -6.49 11.73
N LEU A 46 16.68 -7.02 10.57
CA LEU A 46 15.28 -7.37 10.27
C LEU A 46 14.77 -8.53 11.13
N LEU A 47 15.64 -9.47 11.49
CA LEU A 47 15.33 -10.57 12.42
C LEU A 47 15.09 -10.00 13.83
N GLU A 48 15.94 -9.08 14.29
CA GLU A 48 15.78 -8.40 15.58
C GLU A 48 14.48 -7.60 15.67
N THR A 49 14.02 -7.01 14.57
CA THR A 49 12.74 -6.29 14.55
C THR A 49 11.51 -7.20 14.43
N GLY A 50 11.70 -8.50 14.18
CA GLY A 50 10.61 -9.46 13.96
C GLY A 50 9.86 -9.30 12.64
N LEU A 51 10.38 -8.52 11.68
CA LEU A 51 9.75 -8.36 10.36
C LEU A 51 9.99 -9.60 9.48
N VAL A 52 11.07 -10.32 9.75
CA VAL A 52 11.42 -11.59 9.12
C VAL A 52 11.75 -12.63 10.17
N ILE A 53 11.65 -13.91 9.80
CA ILE A 53 12.05 -15.04 10.64
C ILE A 53 12.93 -16.01 9.84
N ALA A 54 13.69 -16.84 10.56
CA ALA A 54 14.39 -17.98 9.97
C ALA A 54 13.41 -19.13 9.68
N ASP A 55 13.48 -19.70 8.48
CA ASP A 55 12.57 -20.75 7.98
C ASP A 55 13.34 -22.04 7.64
N GLY A 56 13.90 -22.66 8.67
CA GLY A 56 14.71 -23.88 8.49
C GLY A 56 16.01 -23.66 7.69
N LEU A 57 16.60 -24.76 7.24
CA LEU A 57 17.85 -24.75 6.46
C LEU A 57 17.57 -24.77 4.97
N ALA A 58 18.27 -23.93 4.20
CA ALA A 58 18.22 -23.96 2.74
C ALA A 58 18.87 -25.23 2.17
N ALA A 59 18.47 -25.60 0.95
CA ALA A 59 19.15 -26.63 0.17
C ALA A 59 20.63 -26.23 -0.04
N SER A 60 21.56 -27.18 0.13
CA SER A 60 22.99 -26.90 0.02
C SER A 60 23.38 -26.60 -1.43
N ARG A 61 24.10 -25.48 -1.65
CA ARG A 61 24.74 -25.13 -2.94
C ARG A 61 26.27 -25.31 -2.91
N GLY A 62 26.77 -26.13 -1.99
CA GLY A 62 28.19 -26.18 -1.61
C GLY A 62 28.51 -25.20 -0.47
N GLY A 63 29.39 -25.59 0.46
CA GLY A 63 29.67 -24.82 1.70
C GLY A 63 28.61 -25.00 2.81
N ARG A 64 28.72 -24.21 3.90
CA ARG A 64 27.81 -24.27 5.06
C ARG A 64 26.40 -23.86 4.66
N ARG A 65 25.39 -24.67 5.01
CA ARG A 65 23.98 -24.39 4.72
C ARG A 65 23.53 -23.10 5.43
N SER A 66 23.06 -22.12 4.68
CA SER A 66 22.41 -20.93 5.24
C SER A 66 20.95 -21.21 5.55
N HIS A 67 20.38 -20.50 6.52
CA HIS A 67 18.93 -20.53 6.74
C HIS A 67 18.17 -19.83 5.61
N ASN A 68 16.96 -20.30 5.32
CA ASN A 68 16.00 -19.50 4.58
C ASN A 68 15.47 -18.39 5.50
N ILE A 69 15.17 -17.25 4.89
CA ILE A 69 14.54 -16.11 5.53
C ILE A 69 13.18 -15.94 4.88
N ARG A 70 12.15 -15.66 5.68
CA ARG A 70 10.80 -15.35 5.21
C ARG A 70 10.21 -14.18 5.97
N LEU A 71 9.16 -13.56 5.45
CA LEU A 71 8.36 -12.61 6.22
C LEU A 71 7.72 -13.32 7.42
N ALA A 72 7.63 -12.61 8.54
CA ALA A 72 7.03 -13.15 9.75
C ALA A 72 5.53 -13.45 9.51
N PRO A 73 5.06 -14.71 9.65
CA PRO A 73 3.66 -15.08 9.37
C PRO A 73 2.62 -14.38 10.24
N ALA A 74 3.05 -13.83 11.39
CA ALA A 74 2.19 -13.11 12.32
C ALA A 74 1.87 -11.68 11.86
N LEU A 75 2.60 -11.12 10.89
CA LEU A 75 2.38 -9.75 10.46
C LEU A 75 1.00 -9.60 9.81
N ARG A 76 0.32 -8.49 10.13
CA ARG A 76 -1.00 -8.15 9.60
C ARG A 76 -0.99 -6.75 9.04
N LEU A 77 -1.41 -6.62 7.79
CA LEU A 77 -1.52 -5.33 7.12
C LEU A 77 -2.99 -4.99 6.86
N LEU A 78 -3.33 -3.71 6.94
CA LEU A 78 -4.67 -3.21 6.63
C LEU A 78 -4.65 -2.49 5.28
N GLY A 79 -5.49 -2.92 4.34
CA GLY A 79 -5.81 -2.16 3.13
C GLY A 79 -7.15 -1.48 3.28
N VAL A 80 -7.23 -0.20 2.96
CA VAL A 80 -8.48 0.56 2.93
C VAL A 80 -8.61 1.24 1.57
N ASP A 81 -9.72 1.02 0.89
CA ASP A 81 -10.09 1.74 -0.33
C ASP A 81 -11.33 2.58 -0.03
N ILE A 82 -11.17 3.90 -0.06
CA ILE A 82 -12.26 4.85 0.11
C ILE A 82 -12.70 5.27 -1.29
N GLY A 83 -13.81 4.71 -1.75
CA GLY A 83 -14.46 5.12 -2.98
C GLY A 83 -15.42 6.29 -2.75
N ALA A 84 -16.00 6.80 -3.84
CA ALA A 84 -17.01 7.86 -3.74
C ALA A 84 -18.32 7.39 -3.09
N THR A 85 -18.64 6.09 -3.21
CA THR A 85 -19.93 5.50 -2.83
C THR A 85 -19.82 4.27 -1.92
N SER A 86 -18.58 3.86 -1.60
CA SER A 86 -18.31 2.71 -0.73
C SER A 86 -16.96 2.86 -0.05
N VAL A 87 -16.80 2.11 1.03
CA VAL A 87 -15.51 1.86 1.67
C VAL A 87 -15.28 0.36 1.70
N ASP A 88 -14.07 -0.05 1.35
CA ASP A 88 -13.58 -1.41 1.41
C ASP A 88 -12.42 -1.49 2.40
N VAL A 89 -12.46 -2.46 3.31
CA VAL A 89 -11.42 -2.69 4.31
C VAL A 89 -11.02 -4.16 4.29
N ALA A 90 -9.74 -4.44 4.07
CA ALA A 90 -9.19 -5.79 4.04
C ALA A 90 -8.00 -5.94 4.98
N VAL A 91 -7.90 -7.09 5.63
CA VAL A 91 -6.70 -7.52 6.37
C VAL A 91 -5.95 -8.51 5.51
N THR A 92 -4.63 -8.33 5.37
CA THR A 92 -3.76 -9.28 4.68
C THR A 92 -2.68 -9.83 5.59
N ASN A 93 -2.06 -10.94 5.20
CA ASN A 93 -0.75 -11.34 5.71
C ASN A 93 0.36 -10.49 5.06
N ALA A 94 1.62 -10.81 5.38
CA ALA A 94 2.79 -10.10 4.89
C ALA A 94 3.03 -10.28 3.38
N GLU A 95 2.56 -11.41 2.83
CA GLU A 95 2.56 -11.76 1.41
C GLU A 95 1.38 -11.16 0.63
N LEU A 96 0.56 -10.33 1.29
CA LEU A 96 -0.62 -9.65 0.73
C LEU A 96 -1.81 -10.57 0.37
N GLU A 97 -1.87 -11.77 0.92
CA GLU A 97 -3.04 -12.64 0.84
C GLU A 97 -4.15 -12.11 1.77
N ILE A 98 -5.38 -11.97 1.24
CA ILE A 98 -6.53 -11.46 2.00
C ILE A 98 -7.00 -12.52 3.01
N LEU A 99 -7.00 -12.14 4.28
CA LEU A 99 -7.47 -12.96 5.41
C LEU A 99 -8.92 -12.64 5.79
N GLY A 100 -9.35 -11.41 5.55
CA GLY A 100 -10.71 -10.96 5.79
C GLY A 100 -10.96 -9.63 5.09
N HIS A 101 -12.18 -9.41 4.62
CA HIS A 101 -12.57 -8.22 3.88
C HIS A 101 -14.02 -7.86 4.20
N LEU A 102 -14.29 -6.56 4.30
CA LEU A 102 -15.61 -5.99 4.46
C LEU A 102 -15.78 -4.84 3.46
N THR A 103 -16.99 -4.74 2.91
CA THR A 103 -17.43 -3.59 2.12
C THR A 103 -18.64 -2.98 2.79
N GLN A 104 -18.72 -1.65 2.82
CA GLN A 104 -19.92 -0.92 3.24
C GLN A 104 -20.22 0.21 2.25
N PRO A 105 -21.50 0.43 1.88
CA PRO A 105 -21.91 1.66 1.22
C PRO A 105 -21.55 2.86 2.09
N MET A 106 -21.02 3.91 1.49
CA MET A 106 -20.61 5.14 2.18
C MET A 106 -20.55 6.29 1.19
N ASP A 107 -21.12 7.45 1.50
CA ASP A 107 -20.94 8.63 0.66
C ASP A 107 -19.74 9.44 1.14
N VAL A 108 -18.70 9.57 0.31
CA VAL A 108 -17.47 10.31 0.66
C VAL A 108 -17.75 11.79 1.00
N ARG A 109 -18.90 12.31 0.55
CA ARG A 109 -19.37 13.68 0.83
C ARG A 109 -19.85 13.89 2.26
N GLU A 110 -20.06 12.82 3.03
CA GLU A 110 -20.32 12.93 4.47
C GLU A 110 -19.12 13.47 5.24
N GLY A 111 -17.95 13.55 4.59
CA GLY A 111 -16.74 14.19 5.12
C GLY A 111 -15.79 13.19 5.78
N PRO A 112 -14.55 13.63 6.08
CA PRO A 112 -13.48 12.73 6.50
C PRO A 112 -13.76 12.05 7.84
N VAL A 113 -14.38 12.75 8.79
CA VAL A 113 -14.65 12.21 10.13
C VAL A 113 -15.61 11.02 10.07
N ALA A 114 -16.78 11.20 9.42
CA ALA A 114 -17.78 10.13 9.30
C ALA A 114 -17.24 8.91 8.54
N VAL A 115 -16.50 9.14 7.45
CA VAL A 115 -15.88 8.06 6.68
C VAL A 115 -14.84 7.31 7.52
N PHE A 116 -14.06 8.02 8.35
CA PHE A 116 -13.04 7.38 9.18
C PHE A 116 -13.64 6.58 10.33
N GLU A 117 -14.69 7.08 10.96
CA GLU A 117 -15.45 6.32 11.96
C GLU A 117 -15.94 4.99 11.35
N GLN A 118 -16.42 5.02 10.10
CA GLN A 118 -16.83 3.82 9.37
C GLN A 118 -15.65 2.87 9.08
N VAL A 119 -14.50 3.39 8.63
CA VAL A 119 -13.27 2.60 8.42
C VAL A 119 -12.82 1.93 9.72
N LEU A 120 -12.76 2.67 10.82
CA LEU A 120 -12.33 2.17 12.13
C LEU A 120 -13.31 1.12 12.67
N ALA A 121 -14.61 1.32 12.48
CA ALA A 121 -15.62 0.33 12.84
C ALA A 121 -15.47 -0.97 12.03
N MET A 122 -15.16 -0.89 10.74
CA MET A 122 -14.90 -2.07 9.90
C MET A 122 -13.61 -2.78 10.30
N ALA A 123 -12.53 -2.04 10.57
CA ALA A 123 -11.27 -2.60 11.06
C ALA A 123 -11.46 -3.29 12.43
N ALA A 124 -12.27 -2.71 13.33
CA ALA A 124 -12.61 -3.31 14.62
C ALA A 124 -13.40 -4.62 14.46
N LYS A 125 -14.36 -4.67 13.52
CA LYS A 125 -15.11 -5.91 13.18
C LYS A 125 -14.17 -7.01 12.68
N LEU A 126 -13.21 -6.68 11.82
CA LEU A 126 -12.21 -7.63 11.33
C LEU A 126 -11.28 -8.12 12.47
N ARG A 127 -10.89 -7.25 13.40
CA ARG A 127 -10.16 -7.70 14.60
C ARG A 127 -10.99 -8.66 15.45
N ALA A 128 -12.26 -8.35 15.66
CA ALA A 128 -13.18 -9.19 16.43
C ALA A 128 -13.47 -10.55 15.78
N SER A 129 -13.31 -10.68 14.46
CA SER A 129 -13.44 -11.98 13.77
C SER A 129 -12.19 -12.86 13.89
N GLY A 130 -11.13 -12.38 14.55
CA GLY A 130 -9.91 -13.14 14.82
C GLY A 130 -8.89 -13.15 13.67
N VAL A 131 -9.08 -12.37 12.60
CA VAL A 131 -8.10 -12.32 11.50
C VAL A 131 -6.84 -11.52 11.85
N ALA A 132 -6.94 -10.62 12.84
CA ALA A 132 -5.84 -9.81 13.34
C ALA A 132 -6.06 -9.38 14.80
N GLU A 133 -5.00 -9.43 15.62
CA GLU A 133 -4.99 -8.83 16.97
C GLU A 133 -4.62 -7.34 16.93
N GLY A 134 -3.88 -6.92 15.91
CA GLY A 134 -3.45 -5.56 15.62
C GLY A 134 -2.91 -5.47 14.19
N PHE A 135 -2.40 -4.31 13.79
CA PHE A 135 -1.85 -4.08 12.46
C PHE A 135 -0.40 -3.60 12.55
N ASP A 136 0.46 -4.10 11.67
CA ASP A 136 1.85 -3.70 11.53
C ASP A 136 2.03 -2.53 10.55
N GLY A 137 1.01 -2.27 9.73
CA GLY A 137 0.91 -1.11 8.86
C GLY A 137 -0.40 -1.08 8.08
N ALA A 138 -0.74 0.09 7.54
CA ALA A 138 -1.92 0.27 6.72
C ALA A 138 -1.64 1.10 5.45
N GLY A 139 -2.30 0.72 4.35
CA GLY A 139 -2.35 1.48 3.11
C GLY A 139 -3.78 1.97 2.84
N ILE A 140 -3.94 3.28 2.61
CA ILE A 140 -5.24 3.94 2.44
C ILE A 140 -5.30 4.58 1.06
N GLY A 141 -6.25 4.15 0.23
CA GLY A 141 -6.62 4.78 -1.02
C GLY A 141 -7.72 5.81 -0.79
N VAL A 142 -7.55 7.01 -1.32
CA VAL A 142 -8.59 8.05 -1.30
C VAL A 142 -8.81 8.59 -2.71
N PRO A 143 -10.02 9.09 -3.04
CA PRO A 143 -10.26 9.68 -4.35
C PRO A 143 -9.50 11.00 -4.52
N GLY A 144 -8.96 11.21 -5.71
CA GLY A 144 -8.36 12.49 -6.10
C GLY A 144 -6.90 12.69 -5.65
N PRO A 145 -6.34 13.89 -5.88
CA PRO A 145 -4.93 14.16 -5.64
C PRO A 145 -4.55 14.08 -4.16
N VAL A 146 -3.40 13.45 -3.88
CA VAL A 146 -2.85 13.34 -2.53
C VAL A 146 -1.43 13.91 -2.51
N ARG A 147 -1.16 14.78 -1.55
CA ARG A 147 0.20 15.22 -1.24
C ARG A 147 0.95 14.07 -0.57
N TYR A 148 1.82 13.43 -1.35
CA TYR A 148 2.63 12.30 -0.92
C TYR A 148 4.05 12.78 -0.55
N PRO A 149 4.65 12.31 0.56
CA PRO A 149 4.21 11.23 1.46
C PRO A 149 3.43 11.69 2.70
N GLU A 150 3.03 12.96 2.79
CA GLU A 150 2.31 13.52 3.94
C GLU A 150 0.96 12.79 4.15
N GLY A 151 0.34 12.36 3.07
CA GLY A 151 -0.94 11.66 3.06
C GLY A 151 -2.10 12.59 3.35
N VAL A 152 -2.10 13.73 2.65
CA VAL A 152 -3.08 14.81 2.78
C VAL A 152 -3.76 15.02 1.41
N PRO A 153 -5.09 14.84 1.29
CA PRO A 153 -5.83 15.16 0.07
C PRO A 153 -5.71 16.64 -0.29
N VAL A 154 -5.65 16.95 -1.58
CA VAL A 154 -5.48 18.32 -2.10
C VAL A 154 -6.59 18.66 -3.07
N ALA A 155 -7.43 19.63 -2.69
CA ALA A 155 -8.57 20.13 -3.46
C ALA A 155 -9.41 19.05 -4.18
N PRO A 156 -9.84 17.97 -3.50
CA PRO A 156 -10.60 16.91 -4.14
C PRO A 156 -12.00 17.41 -4.58
N PRO A 157 -12.35 17.39 -5.89
CA PRO A 157 -13.54 18.07 -6.41
C PRO A 157 -14.88 17.58 -5.84
N ILE A 158 -14.93 16.33 -5.36
CA ILE A 158 -16.16 15.65 -4.92
C ILE A 158 -16.19 15.34 -3.42
N MET A 159 -15.25 15.86 -2.63
CA MET A 159 -15.04 15.46 -1.23
C MET A 159 -15.01 16.69 -0.30
N PRO A 160 -16.17 17.28 0.04
CA PRO A 160 -16.26 18.42 0.95
C PRO A 160 -15.59 18.12 2.31
N GLY A 161 -14.78 19.06 2.79
CA GLY A 161 -14.09 18.97 4.09
C GLY A 161 -12.80 18.13 4.10
N TRP A 162 -12.39 17.55 2.97
CA TRP A 162 -11.19 16.71 2.88
C TRP A 162 -9.91 17.47 2.50
N ASP A 163 -10.04 18.65 1.89
CA ASP A 163 -8.88 19.46 1.52
C ASP A 163 -8.03 19.81 2.75
N GLY A 164 -6.75 19.43 2.73
CA GLY A 164 -5.85 19.65 3.85
C GLY A 164 -6.07 18.72 5.06
N PHE A 165 -7.01 17.77 5.00
CA PHE A 165 -7.27 16.87 6.12
C PHE A 165 -6.11 15.88 6.34
N PRO A 166 -5.59 15.72 7.58
CA PRO A 166 -4.40 14.90 7.85
C PRO A 166 -4.73 13.40 7.95
N VAL A 167 -5.18 12.79 6.84
CA VAL A 167 -5.65 11.39 6.76
C VAL A 167 -4.65 10.42 7.41
N ARG A 168 -3.37 10.56 7.03
CA ARG A 168 -2.30 9.69 7.53
C ARG A 168 -2.14 9.76 9.05
N GLU A 169 -2.10 10.97 9.60
CA GLU A 169 -1.88 11.18 11.04
C GLU A 169 -3.07 10.67 11.85
N ALA A 170 -4.28 11.07 11.45
CA ALA A 170 -5.52 10.70 12.12
C ALA A 170 -5.71 9.17 12.19
N LEU A 171 -5.55 8.47 11.06
CA LEU A 171 -5.67 7.00 11.06
C LEU A 171 -4.49 6.32 11.74
N SER A 172 -3.28 6.87 11.67
CA SER A 172 -2.11 6.25 12.32
C SER A 172 -2.25 6.26 13.84
N GLN A 173 -2.79 7.33 14.40
CA GLN A 173 -3.09 7.44 15.83
C GLN A 173 -4.12 6.40 16.27
N GLU A 174 -5.24 6.29 15.55
CA GLU A 174 -6.35 5.38 15.92
C GLU A 174 -6.03 3.90 15.67
N LEU A 175 -5.31 3.59 14.59
CA LEU A 175 -4.91 2.21 14.26
C LEU A 175 -3.69 1.74 15.05
N GLY A 176 -2.92 2.65 15.65
CA GLY A 176 -1.69 2.33 16.38
C GLY A 176 -0.55 1.77 15.51
N CYS A 177 -0.60 2.01 14.20
CA CYS A 177 0.37 1.49 13.23
C CYS A 177 0.74 2.56 12.18
N PRO A 178 1.82 2.36 11.39
CA PRO A 178 2.23 3.30 10.36
C PRO A 178 1.23 3.26 9.21
N VAL A 179 0.75 4.44 8.81
CA VAL A 179 -0.18 4.60 7.69
C VAL A 179 0.54 5.23 6.50
N MET A 180 0.24 4.73 5.31
CA MET A 180 0.56 5.35 4.02
C MET A 180 -0.74 5.65 3.28
N VAL A 181 -0.78 6.78 2.60
CA VAL A 181 -1.97 7.26 1.89
C VAL A 181 -1.57 7.62 0.47
N ASP A 182 -2.40 7.25 -0.50
CA ASP A 182 -2.21 7.61 -1.90
C ASP A 182 -3.57 7.78 -2.60
N ASN A 183 -3.53 8.29 -3.83
CA ASN A 183 -4.67 8.29 -4.72
C ASN A 183 -5.10 6.84 -5.01
N ASP A 184 -6.41 6.56 -4.92
CA ASP A 184 -6.98 5.23 -5.12
C ASP A 184 -6.56 4.57 -6.45
N VAL A 185 -6.45 5.33 -7.54
CA VAL A 185 -6.06 4.79 -8.85
C VAL A 185 -4.57 4.42 -8.91
N ASN A 186 -3.73 5.07 -8.12
CA ASN A 186 -2.33 4.67 -7.95
C ASN A 186 -2.25 3.33 -7.20
N LEU A 187 -3.07 3.15 -6.16
CA LEU A 187 -3.14 1.89 -5.43
C LEU A 187 -3.70 0.77 -6.30
N MET A 188 -4.72 1.06 -7.10
CA MET A 188 -5.28 0.14 -8.10
C MET A 188 -4.20 -0.32 -9.08
N ALA A 189 -3.40 0.61 -9.62
CA ALA A 189 -2.28 0.27 -10.49
C ALA A 189 -1.25 -0.64 -9.78
N MET A 190 -0.89 -0.34 -8.54
CA MET A 190 0.02 -1.20 -7.76
C MET A 190 -0.58 -2.59 -7.48
N GLY A 191 -1.89 -2.67 -7.23
CA GLY A 191 -2.62 -3.94 -7.09
C GLY A 191 -2.57 -4.76 -8.38
N GLU A 192 -2.82 -4.13 -9.53
CA GLU A 192 -2.73 -4.78 -10.85
C GLU A 192 -1.31 -5.27 -11.16
N GLN A 193 -0.28 -4.51 -10.75
CA GLN A 193 1.11 -4.91 -10.90
C GLN A 193 1.51 -6.04 -9.95
N HIS A 194 0.92 -6.13 -8.76
CA HIS A 194 1.24 -7.17 -7.80
C HIS A 194 0.51 -8.49 -8.07
N ALA A 195 -0.83 -8.43 -8.24
CA ALA A 195 -1.68 -9.61 -8.31
C ALA A 195 -2.53 -9.70 -9.59
N GLY A 196 -2.63 -8.62 -10.36
CA GLY A 196 -3.55 -8.53 -11.50
C GLY A 196 -2.92 -8.78 -12.87
N VAL A 197 -3.43 -8.08 -13.88
CA VAL A 197 -3.06 -8.27 -15.29
C VAL A 197 -1.73 -7.63 -15.66
N ALA A 198 -1.23 -6.69 -14.84
CA ALA A 198 -0.01 -5.93 -15.11
C ALA A 198 1.27 -6.54 -14.49
N ARG A 199 1.19 -7.76 -13.92
CA ARG A 199 2.32 -8.43 -13.24
C ARG A 199 3.61 -8.58 -14.05
N SER A 200 3.50 -8.69 -15.37
CA SER A 200 4.64 -8.91 -16.27
C SER A 200 5.17 -7.63 -16.91
N VAL A 201 4.59 -6.47 -16.63
CA VAL A 201 4.97 -5.18 -17.24
C VAL A 201 5.40 -4.16 -16.20
N LYS A 202 6.36 -3.31 -16.58
CA LYS A 202 6.90 -2.25 -15.71
C LYS A 202 6.44 -0.85 -16.11
N ASP A 203 5.84 -0.72 -17.28
CA ASP A 203 5.39 0.54 -17.84
C ASP A 203 3.95 0.35 -18.33
N PHE A 204 2.99 0.99 -17.67
CA PHE A 204 1.58 0.89 -18.04
C PHE A 204 0.74 2.03 -17.45
N LEU A 205 -0.47 2.17 -17.99
CA LEU A 205 -1.52 3.04 -17.49
C LEU A 205 -2.66 2.18 -16.95
N CYS A 206 -3.09 2.44 -15.72
CA CYS A 206 -4.32 1.92 -15.16
C CYS A 206 -5.38 3.01 -15.25
N VAL A 207 -6.43 2.82 -16.04
CA VAL A 207 -7.50 3.82 -16.20
C VAL A 207 -8.74 3.34 -15.46
N LYS A 208 -9.12 4.07 -14.40
CA LYS A 208 -10.34 3.84 -13.64
C LYS A 208 -11.47 4.67 -14.24
N ILE A 209 -12.57 4.02 -14.59
CA ILE A 209 -13.80 4.66 -15.08
C ILE A 209 -14.93 4.32 -14.11
N GLY A 210 -15.46 5.34 -13.42
CA GLY A 210 -16.56 5.18 -12.47
C GLY A 210 -17.19 6.53 -12.16
N THR A 211 -17.47 6.81 -10.88
CA THR A 211 -17.96 8.13 -10.42
C THR A 211 -17.06 9.29 -10.87
N GLY A 212 -15.76 9.02 -11.00
CA GLY A 212 -14.80 9.88 -11.68
C GLY A 212 -13.92 9.06 -12.63
N ILE A 213 -13.17 9.77 -13.48
CA ILE A 213 -12.16 9.18 -14.36
C ILE A 213 -10.79 9.57 -13.81
N GLY A 214 -9.94 8.57 -13.57
CA GLY A 214 -8.57 8.79 -13.10
C GLY A 214 -7.62 7.78 -13.75
N CYS A 215 -6.33 8.08 -13.71
CA CYS A 215 -5.30 7.22 -14.25
C CYS A 215 -4.11 7.06 -13.30
N GLY A 216 -3.78 5.82 -12.97
CA GLY A 216 -2.53 5.47 -12.31
C GLY A 216 -1.47 5.26 -13.38
N ILE A 217 -0.37 5.99 -13.29
CA ILE A 217 0.74 5.91 -14.25
C ILE A 217 1.87 5.13 -13.57
N VAL A 218 2.32 4.02 -14.17
CA VAL A 218 3.46 3.25 -13.67
C VAL A 218 4.57 3.29 -14.72
N VAL A 219 5.77 3.69 -14.30
CA VAL A 219 6.97 3.79 -15.15
C VAL A 219 8.14 3.14 -14.42
N GLY A 220 8.84 2.22 -15.08
CA GLY A 220 9.97 1.50 -14.50
C GLY A 220 9.61 0.60 -13.30
N GLY A 221 8.32 0.30 -13.10
CA GLY A 221 7.80 -0.45 -11.95
C GLY A 221 7.38 0.41 -10.76
N ASP A 222 7.48 1.74 -10.86
CA ASP A 222 7.10 2.67 -9.81
C ASP A 222 5.95 3.57 -10.26
N VAL A 223 5.05 3.90 -9.34
CA VAL A 223 3.98 4.88 -9.60
C VAL A 223 4.57 6.27 -9.82
N TYR A 224 4.24 6.86 -10.96
CA TYR A 224 4.55 8.25 -11.30
C TYR A 224 3.45 9.18 -10.77
N ARG A 225 3.77 9.96 -9.73
CA ARG A 225 2.82 10.87 -9.04
C ARG A 225 2.88 12.32 -9.53
N GLY A 226 3.85 12.66 -10.37
CA GLY A 226 4.14 14.05 -10.74
C GLY A 226 4.66 14.88 -9.57
N THR A 227 4.67 16.20 -9.72
CA THR A 227 5.24 17.13 -8.72
C THR A 227 4.32 17.34 -7.50
N THR A 228 3.01 17.29 -7.71
CA THR A 228 2.00 17.63 -6.67
C THR A 228 1.11 16.45 -6.28
N GLY A 229 1.35 15.25 -6.82
CA GLY A 229 0.47 14.09 -6.63
C GLY A 229 -0.74 14.03 -7.58
N SER A 230 -0.79 14.93 -8.58
CA SER A 230 -1.90 15.10 -9.54
C SER A 230 -1.64 14.44 -10.90
N ALA A 231 -0.56 13.64 -11.04
CA ALA A 231 -0.32 12.95 -12.31
C ALA A 231 -1.44 11.95 -12.60
N GLY A 232 -1.91 11.93 -13.83
CA GLY A 232 -2.96 11.01 -14.27
C GLY A 232 -4.39 11.50 -14.02
N ASP A 233 -4.59 12.78 -13.72
CA ASP A 233 -5.91 13.45 -13.67
C ASP A 233 -6.54 13.64 -15.07
N ILE A 234 -6.55 12.57 -15.88
CA ILE A 234 -6.99 12.58 -17.27
C ILE A 234 -8.49 12.87 -17.42
N GLY A 235 -9.28 12.69 -16.36
CA GLY A 235 -10.70 13.01 -16.34
C GLY A 235 -11.01 14.50 -16.49
N HIS A 236 -10.00 15.36 -16.32
CA HIS A 236 -10.12 16.82 -16.42
C HIS A 236 -9.50 17.37 -17.73
N ILE A 237 -9.08 16.51 -18.65
CA ILE A 237 -8.69 16.94 -19.99
C ILE A 237 -9.96 17.38 -20.72
N GLN A 238 -10.00 18.63 -21.20
CA GLN A 238 -11.14 19.14 -21.96
C GLN A 238 -11.35 18.31 -23.22
N ALA A 239 -12.45 17.56 -23.26
CA ALA A 239 -12.83 16.76 -24.41
C ALA A 239 -13.71 17.54 -25.40
N GLU A 240 -14.52 18.48 -24.90
CA GLU A 240 -15.45 19.30 -25.68
C GLU A 240 -15.33 20.77 -25.25
N PRO A 241 -14.97 21.70 -26.16
CA PRO A 241 -14.80 23.13 -25.84
C PRO A 241 -16.02 23.78 -25.18
N ASP A 242 -17.22 23.47 -25.69
CA ASP A 242 -18.50 24.00 -25.20
C ASP A 242 -19.26 22.97 -24.34
N GLY A 243 -18.52 22.07 -23.69
CA GLY A 243 -19.06 21.00 -22.87
C GLY A 243 -19.69 21.48 -21.55
N ARG A 244 -20.23 20.54 -20.78
CA ARG A 244 -20.79 20.81 -19.45
C ARG A 244 -19.71 21.30 -18.48
N PRO A 245 -20.01 22.26 -17.59
CA PRO A 245 -19.08 22.67 -16.53
C PRO A 245 -18.65 21.47 -15.68
N CYS A 246 -17.36 21.38 -15.38
CA CYS A 246 -16.81 20.37 -14.49
C CYS A 246 -16.80 20.88 -13.05
N ALA A 247 -16.83 19.96 -12.07
CA ALA A 247 -16.68 20.32 -10.66
C ALA A 247 -15.29 20.89 -10.34
N CYS A 248 -14.29 20.73 -11.23
CA CYS A 248 -12.97 21.34 -11.07
C CYS A 248 -12.91 22.84 -11.40
N GLY A 249 -14.01 23.42 -11.92
CA GLY A 249 -14.03 24.77 -12.50
C GLY A 249 -13.67 24.76 -13.98
#